data_AF-A0A067M4B2-F1
#
_entry.id   AF-A0A067M4B2-F1
#
_cell.length_a   1.000
_cell.length_b   1.000
_cell.length_c   1.000
_cell.angle_alpha   90.00
_cell.angle_beta   90.00
_cell.angle_gamma   90.00
#
_symmetry.space_group_name_H-M   'P 1'
#
loop_
_entity.id
_entity.type
_entity.pdbx_description
1 polymer ?
#
loop_
_entity_poly.entity_id
_entity_poly.type
_entity_poly.pdbx_seq_one_letter_code
_entity_poly.pdbx_strand_id
1 'polypeptide(L)'
;MATFTRSTIKIPSRTAGWNIDAWQYLPWSESESESAKKHAVIIMAHGFTLPKTMSLEQYATTFAAVGYAVLLFDYRRWGDSDGIPRQLLILNEQLDDYRTVIEHARQSELFDPTKIILWGTSFSGGHIMQLASEDHTIAAVLGQCPFSDGLASVSSLSTLTLLKVMPYAIWDRLKLALGLRPIYVPISAPHGKFAVLTTYGTDRGLRKLQTNEGDYTNKVQASCIFQFPLYRPGKRAAKIACPLFFSIPERDNLCPPKGALDAVKAAPKGEFVRIKGVLGHFDSYPAFDEHEIGLKAQVDFLLRVIPV
;
A
#
# COMPACT_ATOMS: atom_id res chain seq x y z
N MET A 1 -13.64 23.01 -2.84
CA MET A 1 -13.00 21.74 -3.25
C MET A 1 -12.83 21.81 -4.76
N ALA A 2 -11.70 21.34 -5.27
CA ALA A 2 -11.50 21.18 -6.69
C ALA A 2 -12.46 20.10 -7.23
N THR A 3 -12.94 20.28 -8.45
CA THR A 3 -13.51 19.16 -9.21
C THR A 3 -12.36 18.35 -9.80
N PHE A 4 -12.58 17.08 -10.11
CA PHE A 4 -11.57 16.23 -10.71
C PHE A 4 -12.18 15.28 -11.73
N THR A 5 -11.36 14.83 -12.67
CA THR A 5 -11.71 13.74 -13.58
C THR A 5 -11.03 12.45 -13.12
N ARG A 6 -11.69 11.31 -13.36
CA ARG A 6 -11.11 9.98 -13.16
C ARG A 6 -11.02 9.28 -14.52
N SER A 7 -9.85 8.76 -14.86
CA SER A 7 -9.62 7.88 -15.99
C SER A 7 -8.88 6.61 -15.55
N THR A 8 -8.79 5.61 -16.43
CA THR A 8 -7.93 4.44 -16.24
C THR A 8 -6.85 4.46 -17.29
N ILE A 9 -5.60 4.27 -16.87
CA ILE A 9 -4.42 4.22 -17.74
C ILE A 9 -3.67 2.90 -17.56
N LYS A 10 -2.93 2.51 -18.61
CA LYS A 10 -2.06 1.34 -18.62
C LYS A 10 -0.62 1.81 -18.76
N ILE A 11 0.22 1.47 -17.79
CA ILE A 11 1.63 1.86 -17.75
C ILE A 11 2.47 0.60 -18.04
N PRO A 12 3.32 0.57 -19.07
CA PRO A 12 4.19 -0.58 -19.34
C PRO A 12 5.05 -0.93 -18.12
N SER A 13 4.98 -2.19 -17.68
CA SER A 13 5.76 -2.67 -16.54
C SER A 13 7.20 -3.04 -16.93
N ARG A 14 8.05 -3.31 -15.94
CA ARG A 14 9.39 -3.88 -16.16
C ARG A 14 9.37 -5.25 -16.84
N THR A 15 8.24 -5.98 -16.80
CA THR A 15 8.05 -7.20 -17.57
C THR A 15 7.48 -6.84 -18.94
N ALA A 16 8.23 -7.14 -20.00
CA ALA A 16 7.80 -6.86 -21.37
C ALA A 16 6.42 -7.47 -21.69
N GLY A 17 5.54 -6.67 -22.27
CA GLY A 17 4.18 -7.07 -22.63
C GLY A 17 3.19 -7.09 -21.47
N TRP A 18 3.59 -6.77 -20.24
CA TRP A 18 2.69 -6.59 -19.10
C TRP A 18 2.55 -5.12 -18.76
N ASN A 19 1.35 -4.72 -18.38
CA ASN A 19 1.01 -3.36 -17.96
C ASN A 19 0.56 -3.32 -16.50
N ILE A 20 0.88 -2.22 -15.86
CA ILE A 20 0.31 -1.76 -14.60
C ILE A 20 -0.97 -0.99 -14.91
N ASP A 21 -2.09 -1.43 -14.35
CA ASP A 21 -3.36 -0.71 -14.38
C ASP A 21 -3.41 0.31 -13.24
N ALA A 22 -3.70 1.56 -13.59
CA ALA A 22 -3.83 2.64 -12.64
C ALA A 22 -5.06 3.50 -12.92
N TRP A 23 -5.78 3.87 -11.87
CA TRP A 23 -6.72 4.98 -11.91
C TRP A 23 -5.96 6.29 -11.77
N GLN A 24 -6.24 7.22 -12.69
CA GLN A 24 -5.68 8.55 -12.70
C GLN A 24 -6.77 9.55 -12.32
N TYR A 25 -6.51 10.31 -11.26
CA TYR A 25 -7.36 11.42 -10.84
C TYR A 25 -6.64 12.72 -11.15
N LEU A 26 -7.27 13.60 -11.94
CA LEU A 26 -6.73 14.91 -12.31
C LEU A 26 -7.64 16.02 -11.77
N PRO A 27 -7.16 16.84 -10.83
CA PRO A 27 -7.91 18.00 -10.34
C PRO A 27 -7.97 19.09 -11.41
N TRP A 28 -9.07 19.83 -11.43
CA TRP A 28 -9.30 20.95 -12.36
C TRP A 28 -10.01 22.11 -11.65
N SER A 29 -9.76 23.35 -12.09
CA SER A 29 -10.41 24.57 -11.61
C SER A 29 -10.74 25.50 -12.78
N GLU A 30 -11.96 26.06 -12.78
CA GLU A 30 -12.43 27.07 -13.76
C GLU A 30 -11.59 28.36 -13.76
N SER A 31 -10.92 28.66 -12.64
CA SER A 31 -10.18 29.91 -12.45
C SER A 31 -8.76 29.88 -13.01
N GLU A 32 -8.26 28.74 -13.48
CA GLU A 32 -6.90 28.60 -14.01
C GLU A 32 -6.93 28.68 -15.54
N SER A 33 -6.27 29.68 -16.13
CA SER A 33 -6.09 29.73 -17.58
C SER A 33 -5.33 28.49 -18.06
N GLU A 34 -5.72 27.92 -19.20
CA GLU A 34 -5.26 26.66 -19.82
C GLU A 34 -3.73 26.45 -19.97
N SER A 35 -2.84 27.33 -19.48
CA SER A 35 -1.43 27.00 -19.37
C SER A 35 -1.25 25.84 -18.40
N ALA A 36 -0.93 24.66 -18.94
CA ALA A 36 -0.81 23.37 -18.26
C ALA A 36 -0.05 23.43 -16.92
N LYS A 37 -0.78 23.64 -15.81
CA LYS A 37 -0.22 23.57 -14.47
C LYS A 37 0.12 22.11 -14.20
N LYS A 38 1.43 21.84 -14.02
CA LYS A 38 1.90 20.52 -13.59
C LYS A 38 1.45 20.26 -12.16
N HIS A 39 0.79 19.14 -11.93
CA HIS A 39 0.21 18.81 -10.62
C HIS A 39 1.24 18.13 -9.70
N ALA A 40 1.17 18.42 -8.40
CA ALA A 40 1.72 17.51 -7.40
C ALA A 40 0.95 16.18 -7.46
N VAL A 41 1.66 15.05 -7.47
CA VAL A 41 1.06 13.73 -7.73
C VAL A 41 1.32 12.77 -6.59
N ILE A 42 0.26 12.11 -6.12
CA ILE A 42 0.31 11.06 -5.11
C ILE A 42 0.23 9.71 -5.81
N ILE A 43 1.24 8.87 -5.61
CA ILE A 43 1.29 7.51 -6.14
C ILE A 43 0.87 6.55 -5.03
N MET A 44 -0.24 5.85 -5.24
CA MET A 44 -0.92 5.02 -4.25
C MET A 44 -0.98 3.56 -4.69
N ALA A 45 -0.74 2.64 -3.75
CA ALA A 45 -1.08 1.23 -3.92
C ALA A 45 -1.48 0.59 -2.60
N HIS A 46 -2.20 -0.51 -2.70
CA HIS A 46 -2.68 -1.25 -1.54
C HIS A 46 -1.56 -2.06 -0.86
N GLY A 47 -1.82 -2.49 0.36
CA GLY A 47 -1.02 -3.48 1.07
C GLY A 47 -1.19 -4.92 0.58
N PHE A 48 -0.86 -5.86 1.46
CA PHE A 48 -0.75 -7.29 1.16
C PHE A 48 -2.00 -7.83 0.45
N THR A 49 -1.82 -8.32 -0.79
CA THR A 49 -2.79 -9.11 -1.59
C THR A 49 -4.07 -8.41 -2.04
N LEU A 50 -4.27 -7.13 -1.72
CA LEU A 50 -5.50 -6.44 -2.08
C LEU A 50 -5.30 -5.57 -3.33
N PRO A 51 -6.30 -5.51 -4.22
CA PRO A 51 -6.29 -4.56 -5.33
C PRO A 51 -6.74 -3.17 -4.90
N LYS A 52 -6.51 -2.20 -5.78
CA LYS A 52 -6.87 -0.78 -5.64
C LYS A 52 -8.38 -0.54 -5.42
N THR A 53 -9.23 -1.47 -5.88
CA THR A 53 -10.69 -1.39 -5.70
C THR A 53 -11.12 -1.57 -4.25
N MET A 54 -10.27 -2.15 -3.39
CA MET A 54 -10.59 -2.39 -1.98
C MET A 54 -10.41 -1.14 -1.12
N SER A 55 -11.43 -0.28 -1.10
CA SER A 55 -11.54 0.87 -0.18
C SER A 55 -10.45 1.97 -0.31
N LEU A 56 -9.67 1.99 -1.40
CA LEU A 56 -8.71 3.08 -1.64
C LEU A 56 -9.28 4.25 -2.43
N GLU A 57 -10.43 4.07 -3.10
CA GLU A 57 -11.04 5.13 -3.91
C GLU A 57 -11.36 6.38 -3.07
N GLN A 58 -11.88 6.22 -1.85
CA GLN A 58 -12.20 7.36 -0.98
C GLN A 58 -10.96 8.20 -0.63
N TYR A 59 -9.80 7.57 -0.42
CA TYR A 59 -8.54 8.28 -0.24
C TYR A 59 -8.17 9.09 -1.49
N ALA A 60 -8.21 8.44 -2.65
CA ALA A 60 -7.84 9.06 -3.92
C ALA A 60 -8.75 10.25 -4.27
N THR A 61 -10.06 10.10 -4.08
CA THR A 61 -11.04 11.17 -4.35
C THR A 61 -10.89 12.34 -3.38
N THR A 62 -10.63 12.08 -2.10
CA THR A 62 -10.36 13.16 -1.14
C THR A 62 -9.08 13.92 -1.48
N PHE A 63 -7.99 13.24 -1.83
CA PHE A 63 -6.76 13.92 -2.23
C PHE A 63 -6.93 14.72 -3.54
N ALA A 64 -7.67 14.18 -4.50
CA ALA A 64 -8.00 14.88 -5.74
C ALA A 64 -8.87 16.13 -5.48
N ALA A 65 -9.87 16.02 -4.60
CA ALA A 65 -10.76 17.13 -4.25
C ALA A 65 -10.05 18.30 -3.54
N VAL A 66 -8.88 18.07 -2.95
CA VAL A 66 -8.05 19.12 -2.34
C VAL A 66 -6.90 19.60 -3.23
N GLY A 67 -6.81 19.11 -4.48
CA GLY A 67 -5.93 19.67 -5.51
C GLY A 67 -4.70 18.83 -5.91
N TYR A 68 -4.55 17.61 -5.39
CA TYR A 68 -3.46 16.71 -5.83
C TYR A 68 -3.91 15.82 -6.98
N ALA A 69 -3.04 15.57 -7.95
CA ALA A 69 -3.24 14.45 -8.85
C ALA A 69 -3.00 13.13 -8.09
N VAL A 70 -3.66 12.05 -8.51
CA VAL A 70 -3.49 10.72 -7.90
C VAL A 70 -3.30 9.66 -8.98
N LEU A 71 -2.29 8.81 -8.81
CA LEU A 71 -2.10 7.57 -9.54
C LEU A 71 -2.27 6.39 -8.57
N LEU A 72 -3.45 5.78 -8.57
CA LEU A 72 -3.79 4.64 -7.72
C LEU A 72 -3.74 3.36 -8.54
N PHE A 73 -2.79 2.45 -8.26
CA PHE A 73 -2.47 1.33 -9.13
C PHE A 73 -2.56 -0.05 -8.47
N ASP A 74 -2.72 -1.08 -9.29
CA ASP A 74 -2.57 -2.49 -8.91
C ASP A 74 -1.16 -2.99 -9.21
N TYR A 75 -0.54 -3.76 -8.32
CA TYR A 75 0.71 -4.45 -8.66
C TYR A 75 0.50 -5.49 -9.77
N ARG A 76 1.58 -5.84 -10.48
CA ARG A 76 1.60 -7.02 -11.37
C ARG A 76 0.98 -8.22 -10.65
N ARG A 77 0.15 -8.98 -11.36
CA ARG A 77 -0.55 -10.22 -10.90
C ARG A 77 -1.72 -9.99 -9.94
N TRP A 78 -2.07 -8.73 -9.67
CA TRP A 78 -3.18 -8.33 -8.82
C TRP A 78 -4.15 -7.42 -9.57
N GLY A 79 -5.41 -7.38 -9.12
CA GLY A 79 -6.48 -6.56 -9.70
C GLY A 79 -6.52 -6.58 -11.23
N ASP A 80 -6.45 -5.41 -11.85
CA ASP A 80 -6.53 -5.25 -13.31
C ASP A 80 -5.16 -5.14 -14.01
N SER A 81 -4.08 -5.17 -13.23
CA SER A 81 -2.71 -5.22 -13.77
C SER A 81 -2.41 -6.59 -14.34
N ASP A 82 -1.59 -6.62 -15.39
CA ASP A 82 -1.19 -7.87 -16.04
C ASP A 82 -0.29 -8.72 -15.12
N GLY A 83 -0.15 -10.00 -15.48
CA GLY A 83 0.82 -10.89 -14.87
C GLY A 83 0.29 -12.28 -14.57
N ILE A 84 1.12 -13.28 -14.85
CA ILE A 84 0.83 -14.70 -14.61
C ILE A 84 2.03 -15.42 -13.97
N PRO A 85 1.81 -16.37 -13.05
CA PRO A 85 0.53 -16.70 -12.43
C PRO A 85 -0.02 -15.56 -11.54
N ARG A 86 -1.35 -15.53 -11.38
CA ARG A 86 -2.10 -14.56 -10.56
C ARG A 86 -1.89 -14.81 -9.07
N GLN A 87 -2.12 -13.80 -8.22
CA GLN A 87 -2.00 -13.93 -6.76
C GLN A 87 -0.64 -14.46 -6.27
N LEU A 88 0.41 -14.18 -7.06
CA LEU A 88 1.78 -14.48 -6.72
C LEU A 88 2.42 -13.18 -6.21
N LEU A 89 2.71 -13.12 -4.91
CA LEU A 89 3.42 -12.01 -4.29
C LEU A 89 4.92 -12.19 -4.50
N ILE A 90 5.52 -11.25 -5.22
CA ILE A 90 6.97 -11.13 -5.36
C ILE A 90 7.35 -9.72 -4.91
N LEU A 91 8.02 -9.60 -3.78
CA LEU A 91 8.35 -8.31 -3.15
C LEU A 91 9.08 -7.36 -4.10
N ASN A 92 10.09 -7.85 -4.81
CA ASN A 92 10.86 -7.02 -5.73
C ASN A 92 10.02 -6.55 -6.92
N GLU A 93 9.07 -7.36 -7.41
CA GLU A 93 8.16 -6.92 -8.47
C GLU A 93 7.27 -5.77 -7.98
N GLN A 94 6.75 -5.83 -6.75
CA GLN A 94 5.92 -4.75 -6.20
C GLN A 94 6.70 -3.44 -5.98
N LEU A 95 7.96 -3.53 -5.56
CA LEU A 95 8.85 -2.36 -5.48
C LEU A 95 9.15 -1.79 -6.87
N ASP A 96 9.39 -2.66 -7.85
CA ASP A 96 9.61 -2.24 -9.24
C ASP A 96 8.36 -1.63 -9.88
N ASP A 97 7.16 -2.07 -9.48
CA ASP A 97 5.90 -1.49 -9.95
C ASP A 97 5.76 -0.05 -9.46
N TYR A 98 6.05 0.19 -8.17
CA TYR A 98 6.15 1.56 -7.66
C TYR A 98 7.17 2.39 -8.44
N ARG A 99 8.39 1.87 -8.66
CA ARG A 99 9.42 2.58 -9.45
C ARG A 99 8.94 2.90 -10.87
N THR A 100 8.22 1.97 -11.49
CA THR A 100 7.62 2.15 -12.82
C THR A 100 6.60 3.29 -12.83
N VAL A 101 5.71 3.35 -11.85
CA VAL A 101 4.70 4.42 -11.76
C VAL A 101 5.36 5.77 -11.40
N ILE A 102 6.41 5.77 -10.57
CA ILE A 102 7.22 6.97 -10.28
C ILE A 102 7.90 7.48 -11.56
N GLU A 103 8.53 6.60 -12.33
CA GLU A 103 9.17 6.95 -13.60
C GLU A 103 8.16 7.50 -14.62
N HIS A 104 7.00 6.85 -14.74
CA HIS A 104 5.90 7.35 -15.57
C HIS A 104 5.47 8.76 -15.13
N ALA A 105 5.33 8.99 -13.82
CA ALA A 105 4.95 10.29 -13.30
C ALA A 105 6.00 11.37 -13.62
N ARG A 106 7.30 11.05 -13.48
CA ARG A 106 8.41 11.97 -13.80
C ARG A 106 8.47 12.37 -15.28
N GLN A 107 8.07 11.48 -16.17
CA GLN A 107 8.12 11.69 -17.62
C GLN A 107 6.86 12.34 -18.18
N SER A 108 5.77 12.37 -17.42
CA SER A 108 4.50 12.97 -17.82
C SER A 108 4.58 14.49 -17.82
N GLU A 109 3.98 15.12 -18.84
CA GLU A 109 3.81 16.58 -18.87
C GLU A 109 2.75 17.08 -17.89
N LEU A 110 1.92 16.17 -17.34
CA LEU A 110 0.84 16.50 -16.41
C LEU A 110 1.33 16.71 -14.97
N PHE A 111 2.49 16.18 -14.60
CA PHE A 111 2.94 16.12 -13.22
C PHE A 111 4.24 16.89 -13.00
N ASP A 112 4.36 17.52 -11.84
CA ASP A 112 5.59 18.18 -11.42
C ASP A 112 6.57 17.13 -10.89
N PRO A 113 7.71 16.88 -11.57
CA PRO A 113 8.64 15.82 -11.17
C PRO A 113 9.31 16.09 -9.82
N THR A 114 9.21 17.32 -9.28
CA THR A 114 9.72 17.70 -7.96
C THR A 114 8.69 17.52 -6.84
N LYS A 115 7.43 17.24 -7.17
CA LYS A 115 6.31 17.07 -6.23
C LYS A 115 5.67 15.68 -6.32
N ILE A 116 6.51 14.65 -6.34
CA ILE A 116 6.07 13.25 -6.30
C ILE A 116 5.94 12.79 -4.86
N ILE A 117 4.75 12.34 -4.49
CA ILE A 117 4.39 11.90 -3.15
C ILE A 117 4.08 10.41 -3.20
N LEU A 118 4.58 9.63 -2.25
CA LEU A 118 4.25 8.21 -2.16
C LEU A 118 3.27 7.96 -1.03
N TRP A 119 2.21 7.22 -1.33
CA TRP A 119 1.22 6.81 -0.36
C TRP A 119 1.06 5.29 -0.34
N GLY A 120 0.91 4.74 0.86
CA GLY A 120 0.82 3.29 1.05
C GLY A 120 0.13 2.89 2.35
N THR A 121 -0.73 1.88 2.25
CA THR A 121 -1.38 1.26 3.41
C THR A 121 -0.75 -0.09 3.72
N SER A 122 -0.64 -0.45 5.01
CA SER A 122 -0.21 -1.80 5.41
C SER A 122 1.15 -2.17 4.78
N PHE A 123 1.24 -3.31 4.07
CA PHE A 123 2.45 -3.76 3.37
C PHE A 123 3.07 -2.69 2.47
N SER A 124 2.24 -1.88 1.80
CA SER A 124 2.69 -0.78 0.96
C SER A 124 3.29 0.39 1.76
N GLY A 125 2.83 0.61 2.99
CA GLY A 125 3.48 1.53 3.93
C GLY A 125 4.97 1.16 4.14
N GLY A 126 5.29 -0.13 4.08
CA GLY A 126 6.67 -0.62 4.04
C GLY A 126 7.40 -0.29 2.74
N HIS A 127 6.73 -0.46 1.59
CA HIS A 127 7.30 -0.16 0.27
C HIS A 127 7.68 1.31 0.16
N ILE A 128 6.79 2.23 0.51
CA ILE A 128 7.08 3.67 0.41
C ILE A 128 8.23 4.10 1.34
N MET A 129 8.37 3.47 2.52
CA MET A 129 9.53 3.72 3.39
C MET A 129 10.83 3.24 2.75
N GLN A 130 10.82 2.04 2.13
CA GLN A 130 12.01 1.57 1.43
C GLN A 130 12.35 2.48 0.26
N LEU A 131 11.38 2.82 -0.59
CA LEU A 131 11.59 3.61 -1.80
C LEU A 131 12.12 5.02 -1.46
N ALA A 132 11.53 5.72 -0.50
CA ALA A 132 12.00 7.05 -0.10
C ALA A 132 13.35 7.04 0.64
N SER A 133 13.79 5.87 1.13
CA SER A 133 15.15 5.70 1.65
C SER A 133 16.21 5.50 0.56
N GLU A 134 15.78 5.22 -0.67
CA GLU A 134 16.62 4.97 -1.84
C GLU A 134 16.57 6.14 -2.82
N ASP A 135 15.41 6.80 -2.94
CA ASP A 135 15.15 7.92 -3.83
C ASP A 135 14.91 9.20 -3.03
N HIS A 136 15.93 10.05 -2.95
CA HIS A 136 15.89 11.28 -2.18
C HIS A 136 15.21 12.46 -2.89
N THR A 137 14.66 12.26 -4.11
CA THR A 137 13.87 13.30 -4.79
C THR A 137 12.37 13.15 -4.55
N ILE A 138 11.94 12.13 -3.81
CA ILE A 138 10.55 12.01 -3.35
C ILE A 138 10.23 13.20 -2.43
N ALA A 139 9.11 13.87 -2.69
CA ALA A 139 8.74 15.13 -2.03
C ALA A 139 8.14 14.91 -0.64
N ALA A 140 7.34 13.85 -0.47
CA ALA A 140 6.80 13.41 0.81
C ALA A 140 6.39 11.93 0.74
N VAL A 141 6.34 11.28 1.90
CA VAL A 141 5.71 9.96 2.05
C VAL A 141 4.68 9.98 3.14
N LEU A 142 3.54 9.31 2.91
CA LEU A 142 2.51 9.19 3.92
C LEU A 142 1.69 7.92 3.79
N GLY A 143 0.91 7.59 4.81
CA GLY A 143 -0.02 6.48 4.70
C GLY A 143 -0.58 6.06 6.04
N GLN A 144 -0.91 4.78 6.14
CA GLN A 144 -1.56 4.24 7.34
C GLN A 144 -1.15 2.80 7.64
N CYS A 145 -1.27 2.45 8.94
CA CYS A 145 -1.00 1.13 9.50
C CYS A 145 0.23 0.43 8.89
N PRO A 146 1.38 1.10 8.76
CA PRO A 146 2.45 0.64 7.87
C PRO A 146 3.13 -0.63 8.38
N PHE A 147 3.41 -1.54 7.44
CA PHE A 147 4.28 -2.67 7.67
C PHE A 147 5.73 -2.19 7.80
N SER A 148 6.27 -2.25 9.01
CA SER A 148 7.59 -1.70 9.34
C SER A 148 8.65 -2.79 9.59
N ASP A 149 8.25 -3.93 10.14
CA ASP A 149 9.17 -5.02 10.48
C ASP A 149 8.50 -6.38 10.34
N GLY A 150 8.91 -7.15 9.33
CA GLY A 150 8.32 -8.46 9.08
C GLY A 150 8.66 -9.53 10.10
N LEU A 151 9.75 -9.43 10.87
CA LEU A 151 9.98 -10.32 12.00
C LEU A 151 8.96 -10.07 13.11
N ALA A 152 8.68 -8.80 13.40
CA ALA A 152 7.68 -8.42 14.39
C ALA A 152 6.28 -8.88 13.97
N SER A 153 5.90 -8.69 12.70
CA SER A 153 4.62 -9.16 12.17
C SER A 153 4.49 -10.68 12.19
N VAL A 154 5.53 -11.43 11.79
CA VAL A 154 5.51 -12.90 11.84
C VAL A 154 5.42 -13.41 13.29
N SER A 155 6.10 -12.75 14.24
CA SER A 155 6.01 -13.11 15.66
C SER A 155 4.62 -12.89 16.28
N SER A 156 3.77 -12.09 15.62
CA SER A 156 2.38 -11.85 16.03
C SER A 156 1.41 -12.89 15.47
N LEU A 157 1.85 -13.76 14.55
CA LEU A 157 1.05 -14.87 14.05
C LEU A 157 1.02 -16.02 15.05
N SER A 158 -0.10 -16.76 15.10
CA SER A 158 -0.20 -17.92 15.98
C SER A 158 0.73 -19.04 15.51
N THR A 159 1.42 -19.71 16.45
CA THR A 159 2.27 -20.88 16.15
C THR A 159 1.48 -21.98 15.43
N LEU A 160 0.21 -22.16 15.77
CA LEU A 160 -0.67 -23.13 15.12
C LEU A 160 -0.93 -22.77 13.65
N THR A 161 -1.09 -21.49 13.33
CA THR A 161 -1.22 -21.01 11.94
C THR A 161 0.03 -21.33 11.15
N LEU A 162 1.21 -21.01 11.71
CA LEU A 162 2.49 -21.31 11.07
C LEU A 162 2.64 -22.81 10.83
N LEU A 163 2.39 -23.66 11.82
CA LEU A 163 2.47 -25.12 11.66
C LEU A 163 1.55 -25.66 10.55
N LYS A 164 0.37 -25.06 10.35
CA LYS A 164 -0.56 -25.49 9.29
C LYS A 164 -0.12 -25.03 7.90
N VAL A 165 0.40 -23.80 7.76
CA VAL A 165 0.76 -23.20 6.45
C VAL A 165 2.15 -23.61 5.98
N MET A 166 3.10 -23.82 6.89
CA MET A 166 4.51 -24.07 6.58
C MET A 166 4.74 -25.27 5.63
N PRO A 167 4.10 -26.44 5.78
CA PRO A 167 4.28 -27.54 4.83
C PRO A 167 3.90 -27.17 3.39
N TYR A 168 2.80 -26.42 3.22
CA TYR A 168 2.37 -25.91 1.92
C TYR A 168 3.35 -24.88 1.37
N ALA A 169 3.88 -24.00 2.21
CA ALA A 169 4.86 -23.00 1.80
C ALA A 169 6.17 -23.63 1.31
N ILE A 170 6.69 -24.64 2.03
CA ILE A 170 7.89 -25.39 1.62
C ILE A 170 7.64 -26.10 0.28
N TRP A 171 6.51 -26.79 0.16
CA TRP A 171 6.17 -27.51 -1.07
C TRP A 171 5.97 -26.56 -2.26
N ASP A 172 5.33 -25.42 -2.04
CA ASP A 172 5.16 -24.36 -3.03
C ASP A 172 6.51 -23.81 -3.52
N ARG A 173 7.45 -23.54 -2.58
CA ARG A 173 8.78 -23.05 -2.93
C ARG A 173 9.55 -24.04 -3.80
N LEU A 174 9.44 -25.34 -3.53
CA LEU A 174 10.04 -26.40 -4.33
C LEU A 174 9.39 -26.49 -5.72
N LYS A 175 8.05 -26.44 -5.80
CA LYS A 175 7.33 -26.45 -7.09
C LYS A 175 7.70 -25.25 -7.95
N LEU A 176 7.75 -24.05 -7.38
CA LEU A 176 8.15 -22.85 -8.09
C LEU A 176 9.61 -22.93 -8.58
N ALA A 177 10.52 -23.51 -7.79
CA ALA A 177 11.91 -23.73 -8.22
C ALA A 177 12.02 -24.70 -9.41
N LEU A 178 11.05 -25.60 -9.58
CA LEU A 178 10.94 -26.54 -10.70
C LEU A 178 10.10 -26.00 -11.87
N GLY A 179 9.70 -24.72 -11.84
CA GLY A 179 8.85 -24.13 -12.88
C GLY A 179 7.40 -24.63 -12.89
N LEU A 180 6.95 -25.29 -11.81
CA LEU A 180 5.59 -25.81 -11.68
C LEU A 180 4.63 -24.74 -11.14
N ARG A 181 3.32 -25.02 -11.27
CA ARG A 181 2.26 -24.12 -10.77
C ARG A 181 2.33 -23.95 -9.25
N PRO A 182 2.11 -22.72 -8.74
CA PRO A 182 2.09 -22.45 -7.31
C PRO A 182 0.94 -23.16 -6.60
N ILE A 183 1.13 -23.35 -5.30
CA ILE A 183 0.11 -23.80 -4.36
C ILE A 183 -0.48 -22.55 -3.72
N TYR A 184 -1.81 -22.45 -3.76
CA TYR A 184 -2.52 -21.35 -3.13
C TYR A 184 -3.10 -21.76 -1.79
N VAL A 185 -3.07 -20.83 -0.85
CA VAL A 185 -3.71 -20.93 0.45
C VAL A 185 -4.58 -19.69 0.68
N PRO A 186 -5.59 -19.75 1.57
CA PRO A 186 -6.39 -18.58 1.90
C PRO A 186 -5.53 -17.45 2.49
N ILE A 187 -5.82 -16.21 2.09
CA ILE A 187 -5.18 -15.01 2.63
C ILE A 187 -5.63 -14.82 4.08
N SER A 188 -6.94 -14.84 4.31
CA SER A 188 -7.56 -14.68 5.62
C SER A 188 -8.55 -15.77 5.97
N ALA A 189 -8.64 -16.05 7.26
CA ALA A 189 -9.69 -16.86 7.86
C ALA A 189 -9.88 -16.47 9.33
N PRO A 190 -10.99 -16.89 9.97
CA PRO A 190 -11.16 -16.72 11.40
C PRO A 190 -9.98 -17.29 12.22
N HIS A 191 -9.78 -16.76 13.42
CA HIS A 191 -8.67 -17.14 14.29
C HIS A 191 -8.60 -18.68 14.50
N GLY A 192 -7.38 -19.23 14.38
CA GLY A 192 -7.09 -20.66 14.50
C GLY A 192 -7.43 -21.52 13.28
N LYS A 193 -8.02 -20.96 12.21
CA LYS A 193 -8.30 -21.65 10.94
C LYS A 193 -7.07 -21.63 10.01
N PHE A 194 -7.19 -22.27 8.84
CA PHE A 194 -6.12 -22.37 7.85
C PHE A 194 -6.12 -21.15 6.92
N ALA A 195 -5.20 -20.22 7.13
CA ALA A 195 -4.93 -19.08 6.26
C ALA A 195 -3.58 -18.44 6.64
N VAL A 196 -3.08 -17.51 5.83
CA VAL A 196 -1.87 -16.72 6.17
C VAL A 196 -2.14 -15.76 7.32
N LEU A 197 -3.26 -15.03 7.27
CA LEU A 197 -3.65 -14.02 8.26
C LEU A 197 -4.84 -14.52 9.08
N THR A 198 -4.59 -14.83 10.35
CA THR A 198 -5.61 -15.39 11.26
C THR A 198 -5.68 -14.63 12.58
N THR A 199 -5.16 -13.41 12.65
CA THR A 199 -5.28 -12.58 13.86
C THR A 199 -6.73 -12.14 14.04
N TYR A 200 -7.13 -11.90 15.29
CA TYR A 200 -8.53 -11.58 15.62
C TYR A 200 -9.06 -10.39 14.82
N GLY A 201 -10.26 -10.49 14.26
CA GLY A 201 -10.87 -9.39 13.49
C GLY A 201 -10.36 -9.23 12.05
N THR A 202 -9.26 -9.88 11.65
CA THR A 202 -8.67 -9.70 10.31
C THR A 202 -9.57 -10.14 9.17
N ASP A 203 -10.18 -11.33 9.26
CA ASP A 203 -11.10 -11.81 8.20
C ASP A 203 -12.32 -10.90 8.05
N ARG A 204 -12.88 -10.41 9.18
CA ARG A 204 -13.99 -9.46 9.19
C ARG A 204 -13.57 -8.11 8.61
N GLY A 205 -12.39 -7.63 8.99
CA GLY A 205 -11.81 -6.38 8.52
C GLY A 205 -11.63 -6.39 7.00
N LEU A 206 -10.98 -7.42 6.47
CA LEU A 206 -10.75 -7.58 5.04
C LEU A 206 -12.05 -7.65 4.23
N ARG A 207 -13.05 -8.41 4.69
CA ARG A 207 -14.36 -8.49 4.02
C ARG A 207 -15.07 -7.14 3.96
N LYS A 208 -14.89 -6.29 4.97
CA LYS A 208 -15.45 -4.93 4.99
C LYS A 208 -14.75 -3.97 4.02
N LEU A 209 -13.54 -4.28 3.56
CA LEU A 209 -12.85 -3.46 2.56
C LEU A 209 -13.35 -3.68 1.14
N GLN A 210 -14.09 -4.78 0.93
CA GLN A 210 -14.66 -5.11 -0.37
C GLN A 210 -15.78 -4.12 -0.70
N THR A 211 -15.63 -3.42 -1.82
CA THR A 211 -16.59 -2.44 -2.31
C THR A 211 -17.59 -3.08 -3.28
N ASN A 212 -17.13 -3.96 -4.18
CA ASN A 212 -17.98 -4.72 -5.09
C ASN A 212 -17.76 -6.23 -4.99
N GLU A 213 -18.78 -7.00 -5.37
CA GLU A 213 -18.64 -8.45 -5.53
C GLU A 213 -17.58 -8.78 -6.59
N GLY A 214 -16.68 -9.72 -6.27
CA GLY A 214 -15.62 -10.16 -7.20
C GLY A 214 -14.29 -9.38 -7.13
N ASP A 215 -14.25 -8.22 -6.47
CA ASP A 215 -13.03 -7.41 -6.32
C ASP A 215 -11.89 -8.16 -5.61
N TYR A 216 -12.23 -9.12 -4.75
CA TYR A 216 -11.28 -9.81 -3.91
C TYR A 216 -11.35 -11.33 -4.09
N THR A 217 -10.19 -11.93 -4.34
CA THR A 217 -10.04 -13.38 -4.29
C THR A 217 -9.21 -13.74 -3.07
N ASN A 218 -9.81 -14.46 -2.10
CA ASN A 218 -9.16 -14.91 -0.87
C ASN A 218 -8.14 -16.04 -1.12
N LYS A 219 -7.08 -15.80 -1.91
CA LYS A 219 -6.01 -16.76 -2.18
C LYS A 219 -4.68 -16.07 -2.46
N VAL A 220 -3.59 -16.66 -1.99
CA VAL A 220 -2.21 -16.21 -2.23
C VAL A 220 -1.30 -17.43 -2.31
N GLN A 221 -0.18 -17.33 -3.02
CA GLN A 221 0.83 -18.39 -3.04
C GLN A 221 1.28 -18.73 -1.59
N ALA A 222 1.43 -20.00 -1.27
CA ALA A 222 1.78 -20.44 0.08
C ALA A 222 3.17 -19.96 0.50
N SER A 223 4.13 -19.91 -0.43
CA SER A 223 5.51 -19.52 -0.14
C SER A 223 5.70 -18.02 0.10
N CYS A 224 4.66 -17.18 0.03
CA CYS A 224 4.79 -15.74 0.29
C CYS A 224 5.32 -15.44 1.70
N ILE A 225 5.02 -16.32 2.66
CA ILE A 225 5.40 -16.16 4.06
C ILE A 225 6.92 -16.07 4.28
N PHE A 226 7.72 -16.65 3.38
CA PHE A 226 9.18 -16.59 3.47
C PHE A 226 9.76 -15.21 3.16
N GLN A 227 8.98 -14.32 2.54
CA GLN A 227 9.43 -12.97 2.20
C GLN A 227 9.33 -12.01 3.38
N PHE A 228 8.43 -12.25 4.34
CA PHE A 228 8.19 -11.31 5.43
C PHE A 228 9.38 -11.15 6.40
N PRO A 229 9.97 -12.22 6.97
CA PRO A 229 11.04 -12.07 7.97
C PRO A 229 12.25 -11.24 7.50
N LEU A 230 12.53 -11.29 6.20
CA LEU A 230 13.66 -10.59 5.59
C LEU A 230 13.33 -9.12 5.27
N TYR A 231 12.05 -8.76 5.24
CA TYR A 231 11.61 -7.43 4.85
C TYR A 231 11.38 -6.52 6.07
N ARG A 232 12.32 -5.60 6.29
CA ARG A 232 12.34 -4.71 7.48
C ARG A 232 12.49 -3.24 7.10
N PRO A 233 11.53 -2.67 6.35
CA PRO A 233 11.65 -1.31 5.79
C PRO A 233 11.73 -0.22 6.86
N GLY A 234 11.14 -0.40 8.04
CA GLY A 234 11.21 0.56 9.14
C GLY A 234 12.64 0.85 9.62
N LYS A 235 13.57 -0.11 9.48
CA LYS A 235 14.99 0.10 9.78
C LYS A 235 15.68 1.10 8.84
N ARG A 236 15.06 1.43 7.72
CA ARG A 236 15.58 2.38 6.73
C ARG A 236 15.05 3.80 6.95
N ALA A 237 14.14 4.01 7.89
CA ALA A 237 13.46 5.28 8.09
C ALA A 237 14.41 6.46 8.36
N ALA A 238 15.54 6.24 9.04
CA ALA A 238 16.56 7.25 9.26
C ALA A 238 17.22 7.80 7.97
N LYS A 239 17.08 7.09 6.84
CA LYS A 239 17.60 7.52 5.53
C LYS A 239 16.56 8.26 4.69
N ILE A 240 15.32 8.40 5.17
CA ILE A 240 14.25 9.10 4.45
C ILE A 240 14.46 10.60 4.64
N ALA A 241 14.75 11.33 3.56
CA ALA A 241 15.08 12.76 3.62
C ALA A 241 13.84 13.67 3.61
N CYS A 242 12.74 13.19 3.02
CA CYS A 242 11.49 13.92 2.88
C CYS A 242 10.63 13.85 4.16
N PRO A 243 9.62 14.71 4.31
CA PRO A 243 8.57 14.55 5.31
C PRO A 243 7.93 13.16 5.25
N LEU A 244 7.70 12.56 6.41
CA LEU A 244 7.09 11.25 6.56
C LEU A 244 5.92 11.33 7.54
N PHE A 245 4.75 10.82 7.15
CA PHE A 245 3.55 10.80 8.01
C PHE A 245 2.87 9.43 8.06
N PHE A 246 2.46 8.96 9.24
CA PHE A 246 1.62 7.77 9.34
C PHE A 246 0.42 7.92 10.29
N SER A 247 -0.75 7.44 9.87
CA SER A 247 -1.85 7.09 10.75
C SER A 247 -1.61 5.70 11.36
N ILE A 248 -1.43 5.60 12.68
CA ILE A 248 -1.01 4.36 13.35
C ILE A 248 -2.11 3.87 14.30
N PRO A 249 -2.75 2.72 14.02
CA PRO A 249 -3.68 2.10 14.96
C PRO A 249 -2.97 1.65 16.24
N GLU A 250 -3.48 2.05 17.40
CA GLU A 250 -2.84 1.73 18.69
C GLU A 250 -2.90 0.25 19.02
N ARG A 251 -3.91 -0.45 18.49
CA ARG A 251 -4.16 -1.87 18.71
C ARG A 251 -3.91 -2.69 17.45
N ASP A 252 -3.02 -2.22 16.57
CA ASP A 252 -2.69 -2.93 15.35
C ASP A 252 -2.13 -4.34 15.67
N ASN A 253 -2.88 -5.34 15.22
CA ASN A 253 -2.65 -6.75 15.48
C ASN A 253 -2.07 -7.50 14.27
N LEU A 254 -1.76 -6.80 13.18
CA LEU A 254 -1.08 -7.34 11.99
C LEU A 254 0.31 -6.70 11.81
N CYS A 255 0.37 -5.38 11.99
CA CYS A 255 1.58 -4.57 11.90
C CYS A 255 1.81 -3.89 13.26
N PRO A 256 2.52 -4.54 14.21
CA PRO A 256 2.65 -4.03 15.56
C PRO A 256 3.08 -2.55 15.61
N PRO A 257 2.37 -1.68 16.35
CA PRO A 257 2.50 -0.23 16.22
C PRO A 257 3.88 0.28 16.64
N LYS A 258 4.58 -0.46 17.50
CA LYS A 258 5.95 -0.13 17.93
C LYS A 258 6.88 0.07 16.73
N GLY A 259 6.84 -0.80 15.73
CA GLY A 259 7.72 -0.69 14.57
C GLY A 259 7.44 0.58 13.74
N ALA A 260 6.18 0.95 13.58
CA ALA A 260 5.78 2.18 12.91
C ALA A 260 6.21 3.42 13.72
N LEU A 261 6.00 3.42 15.03
CA LEU A 261 6.40 4.50 15.93
C LEU A 261 7.93 4.69 15.96
N ASP A 262 8.69 3.59 15.99
CA ASP A 262 10.15 3.63 15.96
C ASP A 262 10.65 4.17 14.61
N ALA A 263 10.01 3.78 13.49
CA ALA A 263 10.32 4.32 12.17
C ALA A 263 10.05 5.83 12.07
N VAL A 264 8.89 6.30 12.55
CA VAL A 264 8.55 7.73 12.57
C VAL A 264 9.56 8.52 13.40
N LYS A 265 9.94 8.03 14.59
CA LYS A 265 10.96 8.70 15.42
C LYS A 265 12.34 8.72 14.79
N ALA A 266 12.69 7.70 14.01
CA ALA A 266 13.96 7.63 13.32
C ALA A 266 14.03 8.53 12.09
N ALA A 267 12.89 8.81 11.44
CA ALA A 267 12.82 9.71 10.30
C ALA A 267 13.08 11.17 10.74
N PRO A 268 13.98 11.92 10.06
CA PRO A 268 14.31 13.31 10.40
C PRO A 268 13.11 14.27 10.45
N LYS A 269 12.06 13.97 9.66
CA LYS A 269 10.83 14.77 9.53
C LYS A 269 9.59 13.89 9.71
N GLY A 270 9.65 12.97 10.68
CA GLY A 270 8.59 12.03 10.96
C GLY A 270 7.47 12.61 11.83
N GLU A 271 6.23 12.44 11.37
CA GLU A 271 5.01 12.81 12.07
C GLU A 271 4.02 11.63 12.09
N PHE A 272 3.10 11.61 13.06
CA PHE A 272 2.08 10.56 13.11
C PHE A 272 0.83 11.02 13.85
N VAL A 273 -0.28 10.35 13.56
CA VAL A 273 -1.50 10.40 14.36
C VAL A 273 -1.83 9.01 14.87
N ARG A 274 -2.37 8.92 16.09
CA ARG A 274 -2.85 7.67 16.68
C ARG A 274 -4.30 7.44 16.31
N ILE A 275 -4.60 6.22 15.87
CA ILE A 275 -5.95 5.75 15.58
C ILE A 275 -6.38 4.85 16.74
N LYS A 276 -7.45 5.23 17.44
CA LYS A 276 -7.81 4.65 18.75
C LYS A 276 -8.90 3.59 18.67
N GLY A 277 -9.27 3.20 17.46
CA GLY A 277 -10.29 2.20 17.20
C GLY A 277 -10.00 0.84 17.84
N VAL A 278 -11.03 -0.01 17.81
CA VAL A 278 -11.03 -1.30 18.51
C VAL A 278 -10.71 -2.49 17.61
N LEU A 279 -10.75 -2.32 16.28
CA LEU A 279 -10.53 -3.41 15.32
C LEU A 279 -9.06 -3.58 14.92
N GLY A 280 -8.17 -2.71 15.41
CA GLY A 280 -6.74 -2.77 15.18
C GLY A 280 -6.37 -2.29 13.78
N HIS A 281 -5.77 -3.18 12.99
CA HIS A 281 -5.16 -2.83 11.69
C HIS A 281 -6.11 -2.15 10.71
N PHE A 282 -7.41 -2.47 10.81
CA PHE A 282 -8.43 -2.03 9.86
C PHE A 282 -9.13 -0.74 10.26
N ASP A 283 -8.92 -0.21 11.48
CA ASP A 283 -9.66 0.96 11.98
C ASP A 283 -9.46 2.23 11.13
N SER A 284 -8.39 2.29 10.33
CA SER A 284 -8.10 3.43 9.47
C SER A 284 -8.81 3.39 8.10
N TYR A 285 -9.53 2.32 7.75
CA TYR A 285 -10.19 2.22 6.44
C TYR A 285 -11.64 2.78 6.45
N PRO A 286 -12.16 3.25 5.30
CA PRO A 286 -13.51 3.83 5.16
C PRO A 286 -14.67 3.17 5.91
N ALA A 287 -14.66 1.84 6.03
CA ALA A 287 -15.73 1.09 6.69
C ALA A 287 -15.71 1.17 8.24
N PHE A 288 -14.89 2.06 8.82
CA PHE A 288 -14.60 2.15 10.25
C PHE A 288 -14.54 3.60 10.74
N ASP A 289 -14.95 3.81 12.00
CA ASP A 289 -15.26 5.13 12.56
C ASP A 289 -14.06 6.08 12.64
N GLU A 290 -12.84 5.55 12.75
CA GLU A 290 -11.63 6.36 12.92
C GLU A 290 -10.97 6.76 11.58
N HIS A 291 -11.54 6.32 10.46
CA HIS A 291 -11.06 6.64 9.11
C HIS A 291 -10.89 8.15 8.91
N GLU A 292 -11.92 8.92 9.22
CA GLU A 292 -11.96 10.37 8.98
C GLU A 292 -10.87 11.12 9.76
N ILE A 293 -10.54 10.65 10.97
CA ILE A 293 -9.46 11.24 11.78
C ILE A 293 -8.11 11.05 11.06
N GLY A 294 -7.85 9.83 10.58
CA GLY A 294 -6.63 9.50 9.84
C GLY A 294 -6.54 10.25 8.52
N LEU A 295 -7.61 10.23 7.73
CA LEU A 295 -7.70 10.89 6.44
C LEU A 295 -7.51 12.41 6.56
N LYS A 296 -8.21 13.05 7.50
CA LYS A 296 -8.06 14.49 7.73
C LYS A 296 -6.62 14.85 8.10
N ALA A 297 -5.99 14.08 8.99
CA ALA A 297 -4.61 14.35 9.40
C ALA A 297 -3.62 14.19 8.23
N GLN A 298 -3.85 13.23 7.33
CA GLN A 298 -3.06 13.08 6.10
C GLN A 298 -3.22 14.28 5.16
N VAL A 299 -4.44 14.78 4.98
CA VAL A 299 -4.71 15.99 4.18
C VAL A 299 -4.05 17.23 4.80
N ASP A 300 -4.21 17.45 6.10
CA ASP A 300 -3.61 18.58 6.82
C ASP A 300 -2.07 18.54 6.73
N PHE A 301 -1.48 17.35 6.84
CA PHE A 301 -0.04 17.15 6.66
C PHE A 301 0.40 17.54 5.24
N LEU A 302 -0.27 17.01 4.21
CA LEU A 302 0.09 17.30 2.81
C LEU A 302 -0.01 18.78 2.49
N LEU A 303 -1.13 19.44 2.83
CA LEU A 303 -1.33 20.86 2.54
C LEU A 303 -0.28 21.75 3.21
N ARG A 304 0.26 21.32 4.36
CA ARG A 304 1.35 22.03 5.03
C ARG A 304 2.70 21.79 4.37
N VAL A 305 3.01 20.56 3.96
CA VAL A 305 4.36 20.21 3.45
C VAL A 305 4.51 20.39 1.94
N ILE A 306 3.44 20.23 1.16
CA ILE A 306 3.40 20.34 -0.31
C ILE A 306 2.13 21.13 -0.73
N PRO A 307 2.11 22.46 -0.60
CA PRO A 307 0.94 23.26 -0.97
C PRO A 307 0.57 23.16 -2.47
N VAL A 308 -0.73 23.18 -2.78
CA VAL A 308 -1.33 23.07 -4.14
C VAL A 308 -2.34 24.18 -4.44
#